data_AF-A0A6P1JH57-F1
#
_entry.id   AF-A0A6P1JH57-F1
#
_cell.length_a   1.000
_cell.length_b   1.000
_cell.length_c   1.000
_cell.angle_alpha   90.00
_cell.angle_beta   90.00
_cell.angle_gamma   90.00
#
_symmetry.space_group_name_H-M   'P 1'
#
loop_
_entity.id
_entity.type
_entity.pdbx_description
1 polymer ?
#
loop_
_entity_poly.entity_id
_entity_poly.type
_entity_poly.pdbx_seq_one_letter_code
_entity_poly.pdbx_strand_id
1 'polypeptide(L)'
;MSPASRSRSLVRLLATAGAVLSLLAGAVAAGSPAQASAAGTFVVSGLLRTADVDAATPAPVGEAYRVRAVDAAGAVVEEIVTDETYSLTLPGGGSYAVRAEVIDDDTWYPTWNAGNPLGGLFGSPVESEAERFTASNEGVDILLFAAGTVSGRVTPAEAPGVTTTDFEIQAWYTSESGDLVKLASLSTSGTPGAEDRYSFSGADRLPTGVYVFRLAEAGVPDYDDEYFEETARLGKYAYQSLEPEGLTDIDFTPTAYDSDVERVAGADRYETATLVSRAGYVYQGSPLYVASGANWPDALSAGPAASLQRGSLLLTDPAVLPETVARQVEDLRPSRIVVVGSALSVSDAVLRSLDDLTDAPVVRIAGRDRYETSRRIVADAFGSDYSTVFLATGTDFPDALSAAPIAGRRLEPVLLVDGARSDLDNATRNAIRRLSAQSGELLGGTPSISAGIESALRASTLVESVHRVAGTDRHDTSRLLNALYPPSELIDEAFVASATSFADALAAGPAAAERGAPLYLSEPTCLPGATKTAMRRQDLDYVTILGGTPTLSAAVGRLRAC
;
A
#
# COMPACT_ATOMS: atom_id res chain seq x y z
N MET A 1 17.15 33.81 -41.23
CA MET A 1 18.06 32.70 -40.84
C MET A 1 18.61 33.01 -39.46
N SER A 2 18.69 31.98 -38.62
CA SER A 2 18.90 31.96 -37.15
C SER A 2 17.61 32.09 -36.31
N PRO A 3 17.25 31.08 -35.49
CA PRO A 3 16.12 31.13 -34.56
C PRO A 3 16.58 31.60 -33.16
N ALA A 4 15.71 32.35 -32.49
CA ALA A 4 15.92 32.88 -31.15
C ALA A 4 15.11 32.10 -30.10
N SER A 5 15.74 31.94 -28.94
CA SER A 5 15.30 31.31 -27.70
C SER A 5 13.94 31.75 -27.17
N ARG A 6 13.19 30.83 -26.55
CA ARG A 6 12.13 31.15 -25.58
C ARG A 6 12.46 30.57 -24.20
N SER A 7 12.16 31.39 -23.20
CA SER A 7 12.61 31.36 -21.82
C SER A 7 11.79 30.44 -20.91
N ARG A 8 12.49 29.76 -19.99
CA ARG A 8 11.90 29.13 -18.80
C ARG A 8 11.74 30.19 -17.70
N SER A 9 10.53 30.40 -17.20
CA SER A 9 10.28 31.19 -15.99
C SER A 9 10.12 30.25 -14.80
N LEU A 10 11.06 30.35 -13.86
CA LEU A 10 10.99 29.76 -12.52
C LEU A 10 10.06 30.60 -11.65
N VAL A 11 8.97 30.01 -11.15
CA VAL A 11 8.22 30.56 -10.02
C VAL A 11 8.84 30.02 -8.74
N ARG A 12 9.50 30.93 -8.00
CA ARG A 12 9.93 30.71 -6.61
C ARG A 12 8.71 30.98 -5.71
N LEU A 13 8.31 30.03 -4.88
CA LEU A 13 7.46 30.31 -3.73
C LEU A 13 8.29 30.29 -2.44
N LEU A 14 8.10 31.35 -1.67
CA LEU A 14 8.83 31.71 -0.47
C LEU A 14 8.46 30.81 0.71
N ALA A 15 9.47 30.34 1.41
CA ALA A 15 9.40 29.95 2.80
C ALA A 15 9.18 31.20 3.68
N THR A 16 8.17 31.17 4.55
CA THR A 16 8.06 32.10 5.68
C THR A 16 7.94 31.33 6.98
N ALA A 17 8.91 31.56 7.85
CA ALA A 17 8.98 31.09 9.23
C ALA A 17 8.17 31.98 10.19
N GLY A 18 7.69 31.38 11.29
CA GLY A 18 7.16 32.04 12.48
C GLY A 18 5.94 31.30 13.01
N ALA A 19 5.78 30.95 14.28
CA ALA A 19 6.56 31.18 15.48
C ALA A 19 6.17 30.09 16.51
N VAL A 20 7.11 29.70 17.37
CA VAL A 20 6.85 28.84 18.53
C VAL A 20 6.04 29.64 19.54
N LEU A 21 4.75 29.30 19.70
CA LEU A 21 3.91 29.81 20.77
C LEU A 21 3.60 28.68 21.75
N SER A 22 4.33 28.64 22.85
CA SER A 22 4.06 27.78 23.99
C SER A 22 2.79 28.29 24.70
N LEU A 23 1.69 27.54 24.60
CA LEU A 23 0.47 27.77 25.40
C LEU A 23 0.11 26.48 26.13
N LEU A 24 0.24 26.54 27.46
CA LEU A 24 -0.35 25.62 28.42
C LEU A 24 -1.88 25.64 28.23
N ALA A 25 -2.44 24.55 27.68
CA ALA A 25 -3.86 24.25 27.76
C ALA A 25 -4.04 23.03 28.67
N GLY A 26 -4.80 23.22 29.75
CA GLY A 26 -5.09 22.19 30.73
C GLY A 26 -5.85 21.03 30.10
N ALA A 27 -5.52 19.82 30.55
CA ALA A 27 -6.25 18.61 30.23
C ALA A 27 -7.72 18.75 30.68
N VAL A 28 -8.62 18.94 29.73
CA VAL A 28 -10.01 18.50 29.87
C VAL A 28 -10.00 17.06 29.41
N ALA A 29 -10.23 16.14 30.35
CA ALA A 29 -10.37 14.73 30.05
C ALA A 29 -11.49 14.54 29.04
N ALA A 30 -11.15 14.17 27.80
CA ALA A 30 -12.08 13.56 26.88
C ALA A 30 -12.56 12.26 27.54
N GLY A 31 -13.81 12.27 27.98
CA GLY A 31 -14.46 11.09 28.53
C GLY A 31 -14.41 9.96 27.52
N SER A 32 -14.12 8.76 28.02
CA SER A 32 -14.15 7.50 27.28
C SER A 32 -15.46 7.35 26.48
N PRO A 33 -15.46 6.77 25.26
CA PRO A 33 -16.71 6.42 24.61
C PRO A 33 -17.36 5.28 25.40
N ALA A 34 -18.35 5.62 26.21
CA ALA A 34 -19.19 4.68 26.91
C ALA A 34 -20.19 4.06 25.92
N GLN A 35 -20.02 2.76 25.70
CA GLN A 35 -21.05 1.73 25.54
C GLN A 35 -22.24 2.02 24.61
N ALA A 36 -22.29 1.22 23.54
CA ALA A 36 -23.44 1.03 22.66
C ALA A 36 -24.76 0.90 23.44
N SER A 37 -25.70 1.78 23.12
CA SER A 37 -27.03 1.85 23.73
C SER A 37 -28.10 1.97 22.63
N ALA A 38 -28.95 0.94 22.57
CA ALA A 38 -30.37 0.90 22.17
C ALA A 38 -30.84 1.48 20.81
N ALA A 39 -31.75 0.74 20.17
CA ALA A 39 -32.47 1.03 18.92
C ALA A 39 -33.38 2.27 19.00
N GLY A 40 -32.80 3.47 19.04
CA GLY A 40 -33.48 4.76 18.84
C GLY A 40 -33.24 5.32 17.42
N THR A 41 -33.61 6.58 17.18
CA THR A 41 -33.11 7.38 16.05
C THR A 41 -32.24 8.52 16.56
N PHE A 42 -31.40 9.07 15.71
CA PHE A 42 -30.62 10.28 15.99
C PHE A 42 -30.67 11.23 14.79
N VAL A 43 -30.26 12.49 14.99
CA VAL A 43 -30.39 13.53 13.96
C VAL A 43 -29.01 14.06 13.56
N VAL A 44 -28.79 14.19 12.25
CA VAL A 44 -27.61 14.87 11.69
C VAL A 44 -28.09 16.09 10.90
N SER A 45 -27.59 17.28 11.22
CA SER A 45 -28.01 18.53 10.58
C SER A 45 -26.83 19.49 10.37
N GLY A 46 -26.98 20.39 9.40
CA GLY A 46 -25.96 21.38 9.08
C GLY A 46 -26.35 22.29 7.91
N LEU A 47 -25.36 23.05 7.41
CA LEU A 47 -25.51 23.95 6.28
C LEU A 47 -24.89 23.37 5.00
N LEU A 48 -25.47 23.70 3.86
CA LEU A 48 -24.91 23.46 2.53
C LEU A 48 -24.34 24.77 2.00
N ARG A 49 -23.11 24.71 1.49
CA ARG A 49 -22.42 25.85 0.90
C ARG A 49 -21.77 25.44 -0.40
N THR A 50 -21.45 26.42 -1.22
CA THR A 50 -20.72 26.22 -2.47
C THR A 50 -19.39 26.97 -2.46
N ALA A 51 -18.36 26.34 -3.03
CA ALA A 51 -17.05 26.92 -3.31
C ALA A 51 -17.00 27.44 -4.76
N ASP A 52 -15.98 28.23 -5.11
CA ASP A 52 -15.66 28.58 -6.51
C ASP A 52 -16.83 29.19 -7.32
N VAL A 53 -17.72 29.90 -6.62
CA VAL A 53 -18.87 30.57 -7.23
C VAL A 53 -18.38 31.73 -8.10
N ASP A 54 -18.79 31.72 -9.37
CA ASP A 54 -18.49 32.80 -10.31
C ASP A 54 -19.71 33.12 -11.21
N ALA A 55 -19.47 33.88 -12.28
CA ALA A 55 -20.53 34.25 -13.22
C ALA A 55 -20.96 33.09 -14.13
N ALA A 56 -20.11 32.09 -14.35
CA ALA A 56 -20.39 30.90 -15.15
C ALA A 56 -21.05 29.80 -14.31
N THR A 57 -20.75 29.74 -13.01
CA THR A 57 -21.23 28.77 -12.03
C THR A 57 -21.82 29.52 -10.82
N PRO A 58 -23.02 30.11 -10.97
CA PRO A 58 -23.65 30.86 -9.89
C PRO A 58 -24.12 29.94 -8.75
N ALA A 59 -24.18 30.47 -7.53
CA ALA A 59 -24.66 29.72 -6.38
C ALA A 59 -26.13 29.27 -6.57
N PRO A 60 -26.47 28.02 -6.22
CA PRO A 60 -27.84 27.51 -6.28
C PRO A 60 -28.79 28.32 -5.37
N VAL A 61 -30.06 28.41 -5.75
CA VAL A 61 -31.08 29.17 -5.02
C VAL A 61 -32.34 28.35 -4.75
N GLY A 62 -32.92 28.50 -3.56
CA GLY A 62 -34.12 27.77 -3.15
C GLY A 62 -33.84 26.31 -2.81
N GLU A 63 -34.85 25.44 -2.95
CA GLU A 63 -34.74 23.99 -2.73
C GLU A 63 -33.96 23.31 -3.87
N ALA A 64 -32.67 23.61 -3.94
CA ALA A 64 -31.78 23.21 -5.05
C ALA A 64 -30.89 22.01 -4.69
N TYR A 65 -30.89 21.56 -3.44
CA TYR A 65 -29.97 20.52 -2.99
C TYR A 65 -30.70 19.23 -2.67
N ARG A 66 -30.09 18.11 -3.06
CA ARG A 66 -30.46 16.77 -2.60
C ARG A 66 -29.41 16.29 -1.60
N VAL A 67 -29.85 15.88 -0.42
CA VAL A 67 -28.99 15.35 0.64
C VAL A 67 -29.36 13.91 0.96
N ARG A 68 -28.37 13.02 0.97
CA ARG A 68 -28.53 11.57 1.22
C ARG A 68 -27.69 11.14 2.41
N ALA A 69 -28.25 10.31 3.28
CA ALA A 69 -27.49 9.53 4.25
C ALA A 69 -27.22 8.13 3.70
N VAL A 70 -25.98 7.67 3.81
CA VAL A 70 -25.51 6.40 3.25
C VAL A 70 -24.86 5.56 4.35
N ASP A 71 -25.23 4.28 4.44
CA ASP A 71 -24.67 3.36 5.44
C ASP A 71 -23.29 2.81 5.08
N ALA A 72 -22.77 1.87 5.87
CA ALA A 72 -21.46 1.24 5.63
C ALA A 72 -21.42 0.34 4.38
N ALA A 73 -22.58 -0.05 3.84
CA ALA A 73 -22.69 -0.87 2.65
C ALA A 73 -22.96 -0.03 1.38
N GLY A 74 -22.98 1.31 1.50
CA GLY A 74 -23.30 2.21 0.38
C GLY A 74 -24.79 2.37 0.10
N ALA A 75 -25.67 1.86 0.96
CA ALA A 75 -27.11 1.98 0.77
C ALA A 75 -27.62 3.33 1.27
N VAL A 76 -28.44 4.01 0.45
CA VAL A 76 -29.14 5.24 0.86
C VAL A 76 -30.23 4.88 1.88
N VAL A 77 -30.14 5.47 3.07
CA VAL A 77 -31.05 5.20 4.19
C VAL A 77 -32.07 6.31 4.38
N GLU A 78 -31.71 7.54 4.05
CA GLU A 78 -32.59 8.72 4.09
C GLU A 78 -32.19 9.68 2.96
N GLU A 79 -33.17 10.34 2.35
CA GLU A 79 -32.97 11.35 1.30
C GLU A 79 -33.95 12.51 1.48
N ILE A 80 -33.46 13.74 1.38
CA ILE A 80 -34.30 14.94 1.39
C ILE A 80 -33.89 15.90 0.26
N VAL A 81 -34.82 16.77 -0.12
CA VAL A 81 -34.57 17.95 -0.95
C VAL A 81 -34.74 19.19 -0.08
N THR A 82 -33.80 20.13 -0.17
CA THR A 82 -33.75 21.26 0.75
C THR A 82 -33.00 22.47 0.18
N ASP A 83 -33.05 23.57 0.91
CA ASP A 83 -32.28 24.79 0.64
C ASP A 83 -30.87 24.72 1.23
N GLU A 84 -30.34 25.80 1.78
CA GLU A 84 -29.01 25.84 2.41
C GLU A 84 -28.96 25.12 3.76
N THR A 85 -30.09 24.67 4.33
CA THR A 85 -30.13 23.97 5.63
C THR A 85 -30.66 22.56 5.48
N TYR A 86 -30.09 21.58 6.19
CA TYR A 86 -30.57 20.21 6.16
C TYR A 86 -30.68 19.58 7.55
N SER A 87 -31.58 18.60 7.67
CA SER A 87 -31.76 17.80 8.89
C SER A 87 -32.26 16.41 8.52
N LEU A 88 -31.43 15.39 8.79
CA LEU A 88 -31.70 13.98 8.51
C LEU A 88 -31.96 13.23 9.82
N THR A 89 -33.01 12.40 9.87
CA THR A 89 -33.29 11.51 11.01
C THR A 89 -32.85 10.09 10.67
N LEU A 90 -31.86 9.57 11.37
CA LEU A 90 -31.20 8.30 11.05
C LEU A 90 -31.47 7.22 12.10
N PRO A 91 -31.52 5.93 11.71
CA PRO A 91 -31.65 4.82 12.65
C PRO A 91 -30.42 4.71 13.58
N GLY A 92 -30.64 4.42 14.85
CA GLY A 92 -29.59 4.14 15.82
C GLY A 92 -28.98 2.74 15.64
N GLY A 93 -27.71 2.59 16.05
CA GLY A 93 -26.96 1.35 15.91
C GLY A 93 -26.30 1.14 14.54
N GLY A 94 -26.48 2.08 13.61
CA GLY A 94 -25.74 2.16 12.35
C GLY A 94 -24.64 3.23 12.37
N SER A 95 -23.90 3.32 11.26
CA SER A 95 -22.85 4.30 11.00
C SER A 95 -23.05 4.87 9.59
N TYR A 96 -23.23 6.18 9.49
CA TYR A 96 -23.70 6.83 8.25
C TYR A 96 -22.83 8.01 7.84
N ALA A 97 -22.59 8.14 6.54
CA ALA A 97 -22.04 9.33 5.91
C ALA A 97 -23.16 10.12 5.22
N VAL A 98 -22.95 11.41 4.98
CA VAL A 98 -23.88 12.33 4.33
C VAL A 98 -23.28 12.84 3.02
N ARG A 99 -24.04 12.78 1.93
CA ARG A 99 -23.67 13.30 0.60
C ARG A 99 -24.67 14.35 0.15
N ALA A 100 -24.19 15.45 -0.40
CA ALA A 100 -25.02 16.50 -0.99
C ALA A 100 -24.71 16.67 -2.49
N GLU A 101 -25.71 17.01 -3.28
CA GLU A 101 -25.57 17.37 -4.70
C GLU A 101 -26.57 18.48 -5.07
N VAL A 102 -26.25 19.28 -6.08
CA VAL A 102 -27.20 20.24 -6.67
C VAL A 102 -28.07 19.50 -7.68
N ILE A 103 -29.38 19.75 -7.63
CA ILE A 103 -30.37 19.05 -8.46
C ILE A 103 -30.32 19.62 -9.88
N ASP A 104 -30.20 18.72 -10.86
CA ASP A 104 -30.24 19.01 -12.29
C ASP A 104 -29.18 20.04 -12.77
N ASP A 105 -28.06 20.13 -12.06
CA ASP A 105 -26.93 21.02 -12.38
C ASP A 105 -25.59 20.29 -12.24
N ASP A 106 -24.96 19.97 -13.37
CA ASP A 106 -23.68 19.26 -13.45
C ASP A 106 -22.47 20.19 -13.32
N THR A 107 -22.68 21.50 -13.13
CA THR A 107 -21.62 22.47 -12.81
C THR A 107 -21.20 22.42 -11.35
N TRP A 108 -21.94 21.67 -10.52
CA TRP A 108 -21.63 21.42 -9.12
C TRP A 108 -21.35 19.94 -8.88
N TYR A 109 -20.20 19.64 -8.29
CA TYR A 109 -19.81 18.27 -8.01
C TYR A 109 -20.50 17.78 -6.72
N PRO A 110 -21.03 16.55 -6.69
CA PRO A 110 -21.54 15.95 -5.46
C PRO A 110 -20.44 15.74 -4.41
N THR A 111 -20.70 16.12 -3.16
CA THR A 111 -19.68 16.08 -2.09
C THR A 111 -20.18 15.37 -0.84
N TRP A 112 -19.26 14.71 -0.16
CA TRP A 112 -19.45 14.09 1.14
C TRP A 112 -19.11 15.04 2.28
N ASN A 113 -19.67 14.82 3.46
CA ASN A 113 -19.28 15.52 4.67
C ASN A 113 -17.86 15.07 5.10
N ALA A 114 -16.91 15.99 5.21
CA ALA A 114 -15.56 15.66 5.68
C ALA A 114 -15.38 16.11 7.15
N GLY A 115 -14.70 15.31 7.97
CA GLY A 115 -14.46 15.63 9.37
C GLY A 115 -13.24 16.55 9.57
N ASN A 116 -13.27 17.43 10.58
CA ASN A 116 -12.10 18.27 10.92
C ASN A 116 -11.86 18.39 12.44
N PRO A 117 -10.67 18.01 12.95
CA PRO A 117 -10.28 18.27 14.34
C PRO A 117 -9.88 19.74 14.66
N LEU A 118 -9.85 20.66 13.68
CA LEU A 118 -9.39 22.06 13.78
C LEU A 118 -10.44 23.12 13.40
N GLY A 119 -11.70 22.76 13.13
CA GLY A 119 -12.83 23.71 13.08
C GLY A 119 -13.03 24.56 11.81
N GLY A 120 -12.61 24.07 10.63
CA GLY A 120 -12.94 24.65 9.32
C GLY A 120 -14.13 23.97 8.61
N LEU A 121 -14.72 24.65 7.62
CA LEU A 121 -15.79 24.16 6.73
C LEU A 121 -15.19 23.29 5.61
N PHE A 122 -15.46 21.98 5.55
CA PHE A 122 -14.99 21.14 4.44
C PHE A 122 -15.99 20.04 4.04
N GLY A 123 -16.18 19.89 2.72
CA GLY A 123 -16.72 18.69 2.09
C GLY A 123 -15.61 18.03 1.29
N SER A 124 -15.69 16.72 1.05
CA SER A 124 -14.74 15.98 0.21
C SER A 124 -15.46 15.32 -0.96
N PRO A 125 -14.90 15.34 -2.18
CA PRO A 125 -15.41 14.52 -3.28
C PRO A 125 -15.16 13.01 -3.06
N VAL A 126 -14.34 12.65 -2.06
CA VAL A 126 -13.91 11.28 -1.76
C VAL A 126 -14.77 10.67 -0.64
N GLU A 127 -15.50 9.60 -0.95
CA GLU A 127 -16.37 8.92 0.03
C GLU A 127 -15.60 8.37 1.24
N SER A 128 -14.39 7.84 1.04
CA SER A 128 -13.60 7.25 2.13
C SER A 128 -13.11 8.27 3.15
N GLU A 129 -13.16 9.57 2.82
CA GLU A 129 -12.85 10.66 3.76
C GLU A 129 -14.09 11.13 4.54
N ALA A 130 -15.26 10.57 4.23
CA ALA A 130 -16.49 11.01 4.86
C ALA A 130 -16.50 10.67 6.35
N GLU A 131 -16.77 11.67 7.20
CA GLU A 131 -16.98 11.41 8.62
C GLU A 131 -18.27 10.59 8.78
N ARG A 132 -18.20 9.49 9.52
CA ARG A 132 -19.37 8.64 9.77
C ARG A 132 -19.95 8.88 11.15
N PHE A 133 -21.25 9.11 11.20
CA PHE A 133 -21.99 9.40 12.43
C PHE A 133 -22.74 8.17 12.95
N THR A 134 -22.67 7.97 14.26
CA THR A 134 -23.41 6.92 15.00
C THR A 134 -24.35 7.50 16.07
N ALA A 135 -24.41 8.83 16.20
CA ALA A 135 -25.18 9.58 17.18
C ALA A 135 -25.48 10.99 16.65
N SER A 136 -26.38 11.73 17.32
CA SER A 136 -26.80 13.05 16.86
C SER A 136 -25.61 14.01 16.75
N ASN A 137 -25.58 14.79 15.68
CA ASN A 137 -24.58 15.82 15.45
C ASN A 137 -25.20 17.03 14.73
N GLU A 138 -24.91 18.23 15.21
CA GLU A 138 -25.39 19.49 14.62
C GLU A 138 -24.20 20.30 14.12
N GLY A 139 -24.40 21.07 13.04
CA GLY A 139 -23.33 21.86 12.43
C GLY A 139 -22.40 21.04 11.54
N VAL A 140 -22.92 19.95 10.96
CA VAL A 140 -22.22 19.18 9.92
C VAL A 140 -22.37 19.92 8.60
N ASP A 141 -21.56 20.95 8.39
CA ASP A 141 -21.63 21.75 7.16
C ASP A 141 -20.95 21.03 5.99
N ILE A 142 -21.53 21.09 4.79
CA ILE A 142 -21.00 20.47 3.57
C ILE A 142 -20.72 21.57 2.54
N LEU A 143 -19.49 21.60 2.03
CA LEU A 143 -19.06 22.48 0.95
C LEU A 143 -19.03 21.72 -0.38
N LEU A 144 -19.86 22.14 -1.35
CA LEU A 144 -19.89 21.62 -2.70
C LEU A 144 -18.91 22.39 -3.61
N PHE A 145 -18.16 21.69 -4.45
CA PHE A 145 -17.19 22.29 -5.37
C PHE A 145 -17.79 22.48 -6.77
N ALA A 146 -17.33 23.48 -7.50
CA ALA A 146 -17.64 23.60 -8.92
C ALA A 146 -17.03 22.41 -9.69
N ALA A 147 -17.60 22.07 -10.85
CA ALA A 147 -17.16 20.96 -11.67
C ALA A 147 -16.63 21.44 -13.04
N GLY A 148 -15.36 21.16 -13.30
CA GLY A 148 -14.66 21.50 -14.53
C GLY A 148 -14.62 20.35 -15.54
N THR A 149 -14.40 20.70 -16.82
CA THR A 149 -14.15 19.71 -17.89
C THR A 149 -12.66 19.48 -18.09
N VAL A 150 -12.26 18.26 -18.43
CA VAL A 150 -10.87 17.94 -18.82
C VAL A 150 -10.87 17.28 -20.19
N SER A 151 -9.98 17.67 -21.10
CA SER A 151 -9.88 17.08 -22.44
C SER A 151 -8.46 16.98 -22.96
N GLY A 152 -8.24 16.04 -23.87
CA GLY A 152 -6.95 15.83 -24.50
C GLY A 152 -7.02 14.79 -25.63
N ARG A 153 -5.84 14.33 -26.03
CA ARG A 153 -5.63 13.33 -27.09
C ARG A 153 -4.83 12.15 -26.57
N VAL A 154 -5.03 10.98 -27.18
CA VAL A 154 -4.19 9.79 -26.99
C VAL A 154 -3.63 9.41 -28.35
N THR A 155 -2.31 9.29 -28.46
CA THR A 155 -1.62 8.88 -29.69
C THR A 155 -0.61 7.77 -29.37
N PRO A 156 -1.03 6.50 -29.35
CA PRO A 156 -0.14 5.39 -29.00
C PRO A 156 0.98 5.26 -30.03
N ALA A 157 2.21 5.04 -29.57
CA ALA A 157 3.34 4.79 -30.45
C ALA A 157 3.17 3.47 -31.24
N GLU A 158 3.98 3.24 -32.26
CA GLU A 158 3.96 1.95 -32.96
C GLU A 158 4.49 0.83 -32.05
N ALA A 159 3.66 -0.20 -31.79
CA ALA A 159 4.05 -1.38 -31.00
C ALA A 159 4.00 -2.67 -31.83
N PRO A 160 5.03 -3.54 -31.79
CA PRO A 160 5.08 -4.74 -32.63
C PRO A 160 3.92 -5.71 -32.39
N GLY A 161 3.14 -5.96 -33.44
CA GLY A 161 2.04 -6.94 -33.39
C GLY A 161 0.74 -6.41 -32.76
N VAL A 162 0.71 -5.14 -32.38
CA VAL A 162 -0.51 -4.48 -31.87
C VAL A 162 -1.21 -3.77 -33.02
N THR A 163 -2.52 -3.94 -33.14
CA THR A 163 -3.35 -3.24 -34.15
C THR A 163 -4.40 -2.33 -33.53
N THR A 164 -4.81 -2.62 -32.30
CA THR A 164 -5.73 -1.82 -31.49
C THR A 164 -5.47 -2.19 -30.04
N THR A 165 -5.72 -1.26 -29.14
CA THR A 165 -5.67 -1.48 -27.70
C THR A 165 -6.73 -0.63 -27.00
N ASP A 166 -7.08 -1.01 -25.78
CA ASP A 166 -8.00 -0.27 -24.92
C ASP A 166 -7.21 0.39 -23.78
N PHE A 167 -7.39 1.68 -23.59
CA PHE A 167 -6.80 2.46 -22.52
C PHE A 167 -7.85 2.92 -21.51
N GLU A 168 -7.40 3.16 -20.29
CA GLU A 168 -8.11 3.86 -19.24
C GLU A 168 -7.36 5.14 -18.91
N ILE A 169 -8.03 6.28 -19.08
CA ILE A 169 -7.52 7.58 -18.66
C ILE A 169 -8.06 7.84 -17.27
N GLN A 170 -7.16 8.02 -16.30
CA GLN A 170 -7.44 8.11 -14.88
C GLN A 170 -7.17 9.53 -14.36
N ALA A 171 -8.08 10.04 -13.54
CA ALA A 171 -7.94 11.32 -12.85
C ALA A 171 -7.72 11.06 -11.34
N TRP A 172 -6.51 11.31 -10.88
CA TRP A 172 -6.09 11.13 -9.49
C TRP A 172 -6.15 12.46 -8.75
N TYR A 173 -7.15 12.63 -7.89
CA TYR A 173 -7.37 13.83 -7.08
C TYR A 173 -6.43 13.84 -5.88
N THR A 174 -5.84 14.99 -5.59
CA THR A 174 -5.05 15.21 -4.37
C THR A 174 -6.01 15.58 -3.25
N SER A 175 -6.18 14.67 -2.30
CA SER A 175 -7.08 14.87 -1.17
C SER A 175 -6.49 15.82 -0.12
N GLU A 176 -7.27 16.15 0.90
CA GLU A 176 -6.84 17.09 1.95
C GLU A 176 -5.64 16.56 2.76
N SER A 177 -5.50 15.24 2.92
CA SER A 177 -4.35 14.61 3.56
C SER A 177 -3.09 14.65 2.68
N GLY A 178 -3.21 15.10 1.42
CA GLY A 178 -2.16 15.06 0.42
C GLY A 178 -2.05 13.72 -0.30
N ASP A 179 -3.00 12.80 -0.07
CA ASP A 179 -3.03 11.50 -0.73
C ASP A 179 -3.61 11.62 -2.15
N LEU A 180 -3.09 10.82 -3.09
CA LEU A 180 -3.67 10.72 -4.43
C LEU A 180 -4.76 9.64 -4.45
N VAL A 181 -5.98 10.04 -4.79
CA VAL A 181 -7.15 9.17 -4.87
C VAL A 181 -7.68 9.16 -6.30
N LYS A 182 -7.80 7.99 -6.93
CA LYS A 182 -8.44 7.86 -8.24
C LYS A 182 -9.91 8.22 -8.12
N LEU A 183 -10.29 9.40 -8.62
CA LEU A 183 -11.64 9.94 -8.48
C LEU A 183 -12.53 9.54 -9.66
N ALA A 184 -11.95 9.43 -10.85
CA ALA A 184 -12.66 9.06 -12.06
C ALA A 184 -11.73 8.39 -13.08
N SER A 185 -12.33 7.67 -14.02
CA SER A 185 -11.64 7.18 -15.20
C SER A 185 -12.55 7.10 -16.41
N LEU A 186 -11.94 7.10 -17.60
CA LEU A 186 -12.61 7.02 -18.89
C LEU A 186 -11.90 5.96 -19.75
N SER A 187 -12.67 5.01 -20.28
CA SER A 187 -12.14 4.05 -21.26
C SER A 187 -12.11 4.66 -22.66
N THR A 188 -11.02 4.42 -23.38
CA THR A 188 -10.88 4.76 -24.80
C THR A 188 -10.18 3.62 -25.53
N SER A 189 -10.29 3.57 -26.86
CA SER A 189 -9.49 2.64 -27.68
C SER A 189 -8.45 3.45 -28.44
N GLY A 190 -7.22 2.93 -28.56
CA GLY A 190 -6.16 3.53 -29.35
C GLY A 190 -5.72 2.63 -30.50
N THR A 191 -5.58 3.22 -31.69
CA THR A 191 -4.89 2.56 -32.82
C THR A 191 -3.45 3.08 -32.87
N PRO A 192 -2.42 2.21 -32.94
CA PRO A 192 -1.02 2.66 -33.05
C PRO A 192 -0.84 3.69 -34.17
N GLY A 193 -0.19 4.81 -33.84
CA GLY A 193 0.08 5.93 -34.75
C GLY A 193 -1.12 6.82 -35.08
N ALA A 194 -2.33 6.51 -34.59
CA ALA A 194 -3.52 7.33 -34.77
C ALA A 194 -3.81 8.17 -33.51
N GLU A 195 -4.41 9.34 -33.72
CA GLU A 195 -4.84 10.25 -32.66
C GLU A 195 -6.33 10.04 -32.36
N ASP A 196 -6.64 9.75 -31.10
CA ASP A 196 -8.02 9.66 -30.58
C ASP A 196 -8.25 10.73 -29.50
N ARG A 197 -9.48 11.27 -29.43
CA ARG A 197 -9.84 12.35 -28.49
C ARG A 197 -10.65 11.82 -27.32
N TYR A 198 -10.47 12.44 -26.16
CA TYR A 198 -11.22 12.12 -24.95
C TYR A 198 -11.62 13.37 -24.16
N SER A 199 -12.64 13.25 -23.32
CA SER A 199 -13.03 14.32 -22.40
C SER A 199 -13.84 13.83 -21.20
N PHE A 200 -13.46 14.27 -20.00
CA PHE A 200 -14.30 14.28 -18.80
C PHE A 200 -15.30 15.45 -18.92
N SER A 201 -16.55 15.15 -19.23
CA SER A 201 -17.59 16.15 -19.52
C SER A 201 -18.99 15.63 -19.20
N GLY A 202 -19.99 16.53 -19.16
CA GLY A 202 -21.35 16.17 -18.75
C GLY A 202 -21.35 15.58 -17.34
N ALA A 203 -21.93 14.39 -17.17
CA ALA A 203 -21.98 13.69 -15.89
C ALA A 203 -20.60 13.25 -15.36
N ASP A 204 -19.57 13.21 -16.22
CA ASP A 204 -18.20 12.79 -15.86
C ASP A 204 -17.27 13.99 -15.56
N ARG A 205 -17.82 15.20 -15.41
CA ARG A 205 -17.04 16.37 -14.96
C ARG A 205 -16.38 16.08 -13.60
N LEU A 206 -15.25 16.72 -13.38
CA LEU A 206 -14.44 16.54 -12.17
C LEU A 206 -14.56 17.80 -11.29
N PRO A 207 -14.54 17.68 -9.95
CA PRO A 207 -14.54 18.85 -9.08
C PRO A 207 -13.28 19.68 -9.32
N THR A 208 -13.36 20.96 -9.03
CA THR A 208 -12.18 21.82 -8.94
C THR A 208 -11.19 21.28 -7.91
N GLY A 209 -9.89 21.43 -8.20
CA GLY A 209 -8.83 20.97 -7.32
C GLY A 209 -7.58 20.48 -8.05
N VAL A 210 -6.72 19.75 -7.35
CA VAL A 210 -5.39 19.38 -7.86
C VAL A 210 -5.36 17.92 -8.27
N TYR A 211 -4.91 17.65 -9.50
CA TYR A 211 -4.93 16.34 -10.12
C TYR A 211 -3.57 15.88 -10.62
N VAL A 212 -3.40 14.56 -10.65
CA VAL A 212 -2.46 13.87 -11.53
C VAL A 212 -3.29 13.08 -12.55
N PHE A 213 -2.91 13.13 -13.83
CA PHE A 213 -3.56 12.32 -14.87
C PHE A 213 -2.62 11.21 -15.32
N ARG A 214 -3.16 10.00 -15.45
CA ARG A 214 -2.46 8.79 -15.91
C ARG A 214 -3.27 8.14 -17.02
N LEU A 215 -2.61 7.68 -18.05
CA LEU A 215 -3.15 6.73 -19.00
C LEU A 215 -2.55 5.36 -18.72
N ALA A 216 -3.40 4.35 -18.62
CA ALA A 216 -3.01 2.96 -18.42
C ALA A 216 -3.71 2.04 -19.43
N GLU A 217 -3.06 0.96 -19.85
CA GLU A 217 -3.68 -0.01 -20.78
C GLU A 217 -4.55 -1.04 -20.03
N ALA A 218 -5.70 -1.38 -20.59
CA ALA A 218 -6.56 -2.41 -20.04
C ALA A 218 -6.00 -3.81 -20.36
N GLY A 219 -5.74 -4.61 -19.32
CA GLY A 219 -5.46 -6.03 -19.46
C GLY A 219 -3.98 -6.38 -19.29
N VAL A 220 -3.32 -6.88 -20.34
CA VAL A 220 -1.89 -7.21 -20.30
C VAL A 220 -1.16 -6.19 -21.19
N PRO A 221 -0.54 -5.15 -20.61
CA PRO A 221 -0.14 -3.93 -21.32
C PRO A 221 0.90 -4.14 -22.42
N ASP A 222 0.55 -4.01 -23.70
CA ASP A 222 1.50 -3.87 -24.81
C ASP A 222 2.15 -2.46 -24.84
N TYR A 223 1.64 -1.51 -24.06
CA TYR A 223 2.13 -0.15 -23.85
C TYR A 223 2.45 0.14 -22.38
N ASP A 224 3.45 0.97 -22.13
CA ASP A 224 3.71 1.52 -20.80
C ASP A 224 2.62 2.51 -20.40
N ASP A 225 2.43 2.62 -19.09
CA ASP A 225 1.63 3.69 -18.52
C ASP A 225 2.32 5.04 -18.66
N GLU A 226 1.51 6.08 -18.79
CA GLU A 226 2.00 7.44 -18.99
C GLU A 226 1.29 8.39 -18.04
N TYR A 227 2.08 9.08 -17.22
CA TYR A 227 1.61 10.20 -16.44
C TYR A 227 1.83 11.49 -17.23
N PHE A 228 0.87 12.40 -17.19
CA PHE A 228 1.03 13.71 -17.80
C PHE A 228 2.12 14.53 -17.08
N GLU A 229 3.00 15.29 -17.74
CA GLU A 229 3.23 15.49 -19.19
C GLU A 229 4.29 14.51 -19.73
N GLU A 230 3.87 13.35 -20.24
CA GLU A 230 4.74 12.36 -20.91
C GLU A 230 5.85 11.73 -20.03
N THR A 231 5.52 11.31 -18.80
CA THR A 231 6.44 10.55 -17.94
C THR A 231 5.89 9.18 -17.56
N ALA A 232 6.65 8.12 -17.85
CA ALA A 232 6.36 6.74 -17.44
C ALA A 232 6.82 6.44 -15.99
N ARG A 233 6.88 7.44 -15.10
CA ARG A 233 7.40 7.26 -13.73
C ARG A 233 6.45 7.89 -12.74
N LEU A 234 5.95 7.09 -11.80
CA LEU A 234 5.16 7.60 -10.68
C LEU A 234 5.88 8.75 -9.97
N GLY A 235 7.17 8.61 -9.66
CA GLY A 235 7.91 9.66 -8.92
C GLY A 235 8.16 10.98 -9.69
N LYS A 236 7.66 11.13 -10.92
CA LYS A 236 7.91 12.30 -11.79
C LYS A 236 6.65 12.93 -12.36
N TYR A 237 5.45 12.51 -11.95
CA TYR A 237 4.20 13.10 -12.45
C TYR A 237 4.13 14.62 -12.24
N ALA A 238 3.28 15.28 -13.02
CA ALA A 238 2.96 16.70 -12.86
C ALA A 238 1.58 16.90 -12.22
N TYR A 239 1.50 17.80 -11.25
CA TYR A 239 0.22 18.26 -10.69
C TYR A 239 -0.43 19.30 -11.60
N GLN A 240 -1.75 19.17 -11.79
CA GLN A 240 -2.57 20.08 -12.58
C GLN A 240 -3.69 20.66 -11.71
N SER A 241 -3.85 21.98 -11.69
CA SER A 241 -5.00 22.64 -11.03
C SER A 241 -6.16 22.70 -12.00
N LEU A 242 -7.24 21.98 -11.70
CA LEU A 242 -8.51 22.09 -12.41
C LEU A 242 -9.35 23.20 -11.79
N GLU A 243 -9.60 24.23 -12.60
CA GLU A 243 -10.47 25.36 -12.28
C GLU A 243 -11.83 25.21 -13.02
N PRO A 244 -12.87 26.00 -12.71
CA PRO A 244 -14.19 25.89 -13.35
C PRO A 244 -14.15 26.01 -14.88
N GLU A 245 -13.19 26.73 -15.45
CA GLU A 245 -13.01 26.88 -16.89
C GLU A 245 -12.55 25.59 -17.60
N GLY A 246 -12.02 24.63 -16.84
CA GLY A 246 -11.55 23.34 -17.34
C GLY A 246 -10.09 23.30 -17.79
N LEU A 247 -9.62 22.08 -18.07
CA LEU A 247 -8.29 21.79 -18.63
C LEU A 247 -8.39 21.24 -20.05
N THR A 248 -7.50 21.68 -20.93
CA THR A 248 -7.33 21.15 -22.29
C THR A 248 -5.90 20.70 -22.52
N ASP A 249 -5.67 19.93 -23.57
CA ASP A 249 -4.35 19.46 -23.99
C ASP A 249 -3.64 18.59 -22.94
N ILE A 250 -4.43 17.84 -22.14
CA ILE A 250 -3.91 16.74 -21.31
C ILE A 250 -3.66 15.54 -22.25
N ASP A 251 -2.61 15.63 -23.06
CA ASP A 251 -2.31 14.66 -24.11
C ASP A 251 -1.42 13.53 -23.60
N PHE A 252 -1.59 12.34 -24.20
CA PHE A 252 -0.81 11.13 -23.93
C PHE A 252 -0.26 10.55 -25.25
N THR A 253 0.98 10.07 -25.20
CA THR A 253 1.70 9.38 -26.27
C THR A 253 2.34 8.08 -25.79
N PRO A 254 1.55 7.07 -25.34
CA PRO A 254 2.09 5.92 -24.64
C PRO A 254 3.03 5.13 -25.55
N THR A 255 4.15 4.67 -24.99
CA THR A 255 5.18 3.90 -25.70
C THR A 255 5.01 2.41 -25.50
N ALA A 256 5.60 1.58 -26.37
CA ALA A 256 5.55 0.13 -26.21
C ALA A 256 6.11 -0.29 -24.85
N TYR A 257 5.45 -1.25 -24.20
CA TYR A 257 5.76 -1.71 -22.85
C TYR A 257 7.22 -2.14 -22.69
N ASP A 258 7.92 -1.60 -21.70
CA ASP A 258 9.25 -2.03 -21.30
C ASP A 258 9.39 -2.05 -19.78
N SER A 259 10.34 -2.84 -19.26
CA SER A 259 10.61 -2.87 -17.84
C SER A 259 12.03 -2.39 -17.54
N ASP A 260 12.14 -1.41 -16.64
CA ASP A 260 13.39 -0.91 -16.10
C ASP A 260 13.91 -1.91 -15.03
N VAL A 261 14.93 -2.70 -15.39
CA VAL A 261 15.48 -3.73 -14.50
C VAL A 261 16.76 -3.26 -13.80
N GLU A 262 16.74 -3.21 -12.47
CA GLU A 262 17.92 -3.03 -11.64
C GLU A 262 18.33 -4.35 -10.96
N ARG A 263 19.61 -4.49 -10.62
CA ARG A 263 20.09 -5.61 -9.79
C ARG A 263 20.77 -5.10 -8.53
N VAL A 264 20.30 -5.58 -7.39
CA VAL A 264 20.93 -5.36 -6.09
C VAL A 264 21.66 -6.65 -5.67
N ALA A 265 22.99 -6.60 -5.67
CA ALA A 265 23.84 -7.74 -5.33
C ALA A 265 25.20 -7.30 -4.78
N GLY A 266 25.61 -7.88 -3.66
CA GLY A 266 26.96 -7.77 -3.11
C GLY A 266 27.85 -8.95 -3.51
N ALA A 267 29.08 -8.95 -3.00
CA ALA A 267 30.02 -10.06 -3.15
C ALA A 267 29.52 -11.35 -2.46
N ASP A 268 28.71 -11.21 -1.42
CA ASP A 268 28.06 -12.30 -0.70
C ASP A 268 26.66 -11.90 -0.21
N ARG A 269 25.99 -12.84 0.47
CA ARG A 269 24.63 -12.65 1.01
C ARG A 269 24.54 -11.58 2.09
N TYR A 270 25.64 -11.31 2.80
CA TYR A 270 25.67 -10.33 3.88
C TYR A 270 25.77 -8.93 3.29
N GLU A 271 26.66 -8.73 2.31
CA GLU A 271 26.72 -7.48 1.56
C GLU A 271 25.43 -7.21 0.77
N THR A 272 24.86 -8.22 0.08
CA THR A 272 23.53 -8.05 -0.56
C THR A 272 22.48 -7.57 0.45
N ALA A 273 22.40 -8.17 1.64
CA ALA A 273 21.45 -7.74 2.67
C ALA A 273 21.65 -6.26 3.07
N THR A 274 22.90 -5.79 3.18
CA THR A 274 23.18 -4.37 3.46
C THR A 274 22.78 -3.44 2.32
N LEU A 275 22.97 -3.85 1.06
CA LEU A 275 22.58 -3.06 -0.11
C LEU A 275 21.05 -2.99 -0.25
N VAL A 276 20.37 -4.11 -0.02
CA VAL A 276 18.90 -4.17 -0.03
C VAL A 276 18.31 -3.30 1.07
N SER A 277 18.87 -3.34 2.28
CA SER A 277 18.48 -2.43 3.37
C SER A 277 18.58 -0.97 2.90
N ARG A 278 19.71 -0.55 2.31
CA ARG A 278 19.89 0.82 1.79
C ARG A 278 18.89 1.20 0.69
N ALA A 279 18.55 0.27 -0.20
CA ALA A 279 17.60 0.50 -1.29
C ALA A 279 16.14 0.68 -0.83
N GLY A 280 15.79 0.17 0.36
CA GLY A 280 14.43 0.21 0.89
C GLY A 280 14.04 1.48 1.67
N TYR A 281 14.85 2.55 1.63
CA TYR A 281 14.72 3.75 2.47
C TYR A 281 14.77 3.46 3.98
N VAL A 282 15.97 3.53 4.57
CA VAL A 282 16.11 3.22 6.01
C VAL A 282 15.94 4.45 6.88
N TYR A 283 15.05 4.35 7.87
CA TYR A 283 14.97 5.30 8.97
C TYR A 283 16.08 5.02 9.99
N GLN A 284 17.03 5.95 10.08
CA GLN A 284 18.02 5.92 11.17
C GLN A 284 17.31 5.93 12.52
N GLY A 285 17.81 5.15 13.47
CA GLY A 285 17.17 5.03 14.79
C GLY A 285 16.04 4.00 14.87
N SER A 286 15.59 3.39 13.77
CA SER A 286 14.64 2.29 13.84
C SER A 286 15.27 1.00 14.40
N PRO A 287 14.48 0.06 14.94
CA PRO A 287 14.98 -1.24 15.37
C PRO A 287 15.63 -2.03 14.23
N LEU A 288 16.69 -2.76 14.55
CA LEU A 288 17.39 -3.63 13.62
C LEU A 288 17.22 -5.09 14.04
N TYR A 289 16.75 -5.93 13.13
CA TYR A 289 16.75 -7.37 13.27
C TYR A 289 18.00 -7.96 12.60
N VAL A 290 18.68 -8.88 13.28
CA VAL A 290 19.86 -9.57 12.75
C VAL A 290 19.61 -11.08 12.80
N ALA A 291 19.65 -11.72 11.64
CA ALA A 291 19.45 -13.15 11.51
C ALA A 291 20.66 -13.86 10.87
N SER A 292 20.71 -15.17 11.05
CA SER A 292 21.73 -15.99 10.40
C SER A 292 21.52 -16.03 8.89
N GLY A 293 22.55 -15.66 8.12
CA GLY A 293 22.54 -15.87 6.68
C GLY A 293 22.76 -17.33 6.28
N ALA A 294 23.07 -18.24 7.22
CA ALA A 294 23.26 -19.66 6.96
C ALA A 294 22.05 -20.53 7.35
N ASN A 295 21.25 -20.09 8.34
CA ASN A 295 20.07 -20.81 8.83
C ASN A 295 18.85 -19.87 8.94
N TRP A 296 17.90 -20.03 8.03
CA TRP A 296 16.77 -19.13 7.77
C TRP A 296 15.47 -19.31 8.57
N PRO A 297 15.10 -20.50 9.10
CA PRO A 297 13.73 -20.71 9.56
C PRO A 297 13.31 -19.80 10.70
N ASP A 298 14.26 -19.43 11.57
CA ASP A 298 14.00 -18.58 12.72
C ASP A 298 13.71 -17.13 12.32
N ALA A 299 14.01 -16.72 11.08
CA ALA A 299 13.99 -15.34 10.62
C ALA A 299 12.78 -14.95 9.77
N LEU A 300 11.95 -15.91 9.32
CA LEU A 300 10.82 -15.62 8.44
C LEU A 300 9.76 -14.71 9.10
N SER A 301 9.60 -14.79 10.42
CA SER A 301 8.75 -13.87 11.18
C SER A 301 9.43 -12.53 11.51
N ALA A 302 10.75 -12.41 11.32
CA ALA A 302 11.50 -11.20 11.66
C ALA A 302 11.30 -10.09 10.63
N GLY A 303 11.08 -10.42 9.35
CA GLY A 303 10.80 -9.44 8.30
C GLY A 303 9.57 -8.59 8.63
N PRO A 304 8.38 -9.18 8.79
CA PRO A 304 7.17 -8.45 9.17
C PRO A 304 7.31 -7.72 10.52
N ALA A 305 8.02 -8.31 11.49
CA ALA A 305 8.29 -7.66 12.77
C ALA A 305 9.17 -6.39 12.62
N ALA A 306 10.15 -6.43 11.71
CA ALA A 306 10.95 -5.27 11.36
C ALA A 306 10.11 -4.22 10.65
N SER A 307 9.31 -4.61 9.64
CA SER A 307 8.42 -3.69 8.91
C SER A 307 7.43 -2.96 9.83
N LEU A 308 6.84 -3.66 10.81
CA LEU A 308 5.93 -3.05 11.79
C LEU A 308 6.57 -1.88 12.54
N GLN A 309 7.87 -1.96 12.78
CA GLN A 309 8.65 -0.95 13.50
C GLN A 309 9.46 -0.05 12.57
N ARG A 310 9.16 -0.07 11.25
CA ARG A 310 9.93 0.63 10.21
C ARG A 310 11.43 0.36 10.28
N GLY A 311 11.77 -0.86 10.69
CA GLY A 311 13.11 -1.36 10.92
C GLY A 311 13.68 -2.12 9.73
N SER A 312 14.92 -2.60 9.88
CA SER A 312 15.61 -3.39 8.87
C SER A 312 15.86 -4.83 9.35
N LEU A 313 16.03 -5.75 8.40
CA LEU A 313 16.53 -7.10 8.65
C LEU A 313 17.86 -7.30 7.91
N LEU A 314 18.94 -7.48 8.66
CA LEU A 314 20.25 -7.82 8.12
C LEU A 314 20.61 -9.27 8.38
N LEU A 315 21.50 -9.80 7.54
CA LEU A 315 22.05 -11.14 7.67
C LEU A 315 23.48 -11.08 8.20
N THR A 316 23.83 -12.02 9.07
CA THR A 316 25.19 -12.17 9.60
C THR A 316 25.67 -13.61 9.44
N ASP A 317 27.00 -13.79 9.43
CA ASP A 317 27.58 -15.11 9.55
C ASP A 317 27.34 -15.67 10.97
N PRO A 318 27.06 -16.98 11.13
CA PRO A 318 26.77 -17.56 12.45
C PRO A 318 27.87 -17.31 13.49
N ALA A 319 29.15 -17.27 13.08
CA ALA A 319 30.28 -17.28 13.99
C ALA A 319 30.95 -15.91 14.14
N VAL A 320 30.93 -15.07 13.09
CA VAL A 320 31.67 -13.80 13.06
C VAL A 320 30.78 -12.71 12.45
N LEU A 321 30.77 -11.51 13.01
CA LEU A 321 30.07 -10.37 12.41
C LEU A 321 30.85 -9.86 11.20
N PRO A 322 30.31 -9.92 9.96
CA PRO A 322 31.00 -9.39 8.80
C PRO A 322 31.20 -7.87 8.92
N GLU A 323 32.34 -7.36 8.46
CA GLU A 323 32.66 -5.92 8.52
C GLU A 323 31.66 -5.05 7.74
N THR A 324 31.08 -5.58 6.65
CA THR A 324 30.00 -4.92 5.90
C THR A 324 28.75 -4.73 6.76
N VAL A 325 28.38 -5.73 7.56
CA VAL A 325 27.24 -5.67 8.48
C VAL A 325 27.54 -4.75 9.65
N ALA A 326 28.76 -4.81 10.22
CA ALA A 326 29.18 -3.93 11.29
C ALA A 326 29.07 -2.45 10.91
N ARG A 327 29.60 -2.07 9.73
CA ARG A 327 29.47 -0.71 9.20
C ARG A 327 28.02 -0.31 8.98
N GLN A 328 27.20 -1.22 8.49
CA GLN A 328 25.77 -0.94 8.32
C GLN A 328 25.08 -0.69 9.66
N VAL A 329 25.43 -1.42 10.73
CA VAL A 329 24.89 -1.15 12.08
C VAL A 329 25.24 0.27 12.54
N GLU A 330 26.48 0.71 12.34
CA GLU A 330 26.93 2.07 12.67
C GLU A 330 26.21 3.14 11.85
N ASP A 331 25.98 2.89 10.56
CA ASP A 331 25.24 3.78 9.66
C ASP A 331 23.76 3.91 10.07
N LEU A 332 23.14 2.80 10.47
CA LEU A 332 21.74 2.74 10.85
C LEU A 332 21.45 3.35 12.23
N ARG A 333 22.44 3.31 13.15
CA ARG A 333 22.31 3.76 14.55
C ARG A 333 21.02 3.25 15.19
N PRO A 334 20.78 1.92 15.21
CA PRO A 334 19.49 1.37 15.59
C PRO A 334 19.15 1.71 17.05
N SER A 335 17.86 1.94 17.35
CA SER A 335 17.41 2.14 18.74
C SER A 335 17.41 0.86 19.57
N ARG A 336 17.44 -0.30 18.91
CA ARG A 336 17.50 -1.64 19.49
C ARG A 336 17.98 -2.62 18.43
N ILE A 337 18.77 -3.61 18.83
CA ILE A 337 19.14 -4.74 17.96
C ILE A 337 18.48 -6.01 18.49
N VAL A 338 17.73 -6.70 17.63
CA VAL A 338 17.13 -8.01 17.91
C VAL A 338 17.88 -9.08 17.15
N VAL A 339 18.69 -9.87 17.87
CA VAL A 339 19.36 -11.04 17.33
C VAL A 339 18.39 -12.22 17.33
N VAL A 340 18.06 -12.71 16.14
CA VAL A 340 17.06 -13.74 15.90
C VAL A 340 17.70 -15.13 15.88
N GLY A 341 17.17 -16.02 16.71
CA GLY A 341 17.60 -17.40 16.83
C GLY A 341 18.57 -17.64 17.99
N SER A 342 18.78 -18.91 18.29
CA SER A 342 19.65 -19.35 19.39
C SER A 342 21.13 -19.07 19.11
N ALA A 343 21.99 -19.29 20.11
CA ALA A 343 23.45 -19.21 19.97
C ALA A 343 24.02 -20.18 18.90
N LEU A 344 23.26 -21.20 18.48
CA LEU A 344 23.63 -22.10 17.39
C LEU A 344 23.41 -21.48 16.00
N SER A 345 22.49 -20.52 15.88
CA SER A 345 22.20 -19.84 14.61
C SER A 345 23.00 -18.54 14.48
N VAL A 346 23.13 -17.79 15.58
CA VAL A 346 23.97 -16.59 15.68
C VAL A 346 24.70 -16.65 17.01
N SER A 347 26.00 -16.86 17.00
CA SER A 347 26.81 -17.09 18.21
C SER A 347 26.81 -15.90 19.16
N ASP A 348 27.18 -16.15 20.43
CA ASP A 348 27.35 -15.10 21.42
C ASP A 348 28.57 -14.20 21.12
N ALA A 349 29.48 -14.62 20.22
CA ALA A 349 30.55 -13.75 19.73
C ALA A 349 30.01 -12.66 18.81
N VAL A 350 29.08 -13.01 17.92
CA VAL A 350 28.39 -12.03 17.07
C VAL A 350 27.55 -11.08 17.92
N LEU A 351 26.82 -11.60 18.91
CA LEU A 351 26.01 -10.78 19.82
C LEU A 351 26.86 -9.76 20.59
N ARG A 352 28.01 -10.18 21.14
CA ARG A 352 28.98 -9.26 21.77
C ARG A 352 29.55 -8.24 20.79
N SER A 353 29.86 -8.67 19.56
CA SER A 353 30.37 -7.74 18.54
C SER A 353 29.34 -6.68 18.17
N LEU A 354 28.04 -7.01 18.16
CA LEU A 354 26.96 -6.04 17.96
C LEU A 354 26.82 -5.10 19.15
N ASP A 355 26.92 -5.62 20.38
CA ASP A 355 26.86 -4.86 21.63
C ASP A 355 28.02 -3.85 21.73
N ASP A 356 29.23 -4.24 21.29
CA ASP A 356 30.41 -3.37 21.29
C ASP A 356 30.30 -2.22 20.25
N LEU A 357 29.40 -2.30 19.26
CA LEU A 357 29.26 -1.31 18.18
C LEU A 357 28.22 -0.21 18.48
N THR A 358 27.37 -0.38 19.49
CA THR A 358 26.27 0.57 19.77
C THR A 358 25.91 0.60 21.24
N ASP A 359 25.45 1.77 21.72
CA ASP A 359 24.85 1.90 23.05
C ASP A 359 23.41 1.36 23.13
N ALA A 360 22.84 0.99 21.98
CA ALA A 360 21.48 0.46 21.90
C ALA A 360 21.38 -0.96 22.47
N PRO A 361 20.27 -1.34 23.14
CA PRO A 361 20.11 -2.67 23.69
C PRO A 361 20.17 -3.74 22.59
N VAL A 362 21.08 -4.69 22.76
CA VAL A 362 21.18 -5.90 21.93
C VAL A 362 20.52 -7.07 22.66
N VAL A 363 19.41 -7.57 22.10
CA VAL A 363 18.61 -8.63 22.72
C VAL A 363 18.49 -9.84 21.82
N ARG A 364 18.55 -11.04 22.40
CA ARG A 364 18.33 -12.29 21.67
C ARG A 364 16.89 -12.76 21.83
N ILE A 365 16.23 -13.06 20.71
CA ILE A 365 14.95 -13.77 20.70
C ILE A 365 15.15 -15.15 20.09
N ALA A 366 15.00 -16.19 20.91
CA ALA A 366 15.14 -17.58 20.52
C ALA A 366 14.16 -18.47 21.28
N GLY A 367 13.63 -19.50 20.63
CA GLY A 367 12.88 -20.59 21.24
C GLY A 367 13.64 -21.92 21.16
N ARG A 368 13.02 -22.99 21.66
CA ARG A 368 13.55 -24.37 21.55
C ARG A 368 13.54 -24.90 20.11
N ASP A 369 12.67 -24.34 19.29
CA ASP A 369 12.43 -24.68 17.90
C ASP A 369 12.02 -23.42 17.12
N ARG A 370 12.01 -23.52 15.79
CA ARG A 370 11.66 -22.41 14.88
C ARG A 370 10.25 -21.85 15.11
N TYR A 371 9.33 -22.69 15.55
CA TYR A 371 7.93 -22.30 15.80
C TYR A 371 7.81 -21.50 17.11
N GLU A 372 8.56 -21.89 18.15
CA GLU A 372 8.68 -21.10 19.37
C GLU A 372 9.42 -19.80 19.13
N THR A 373 10.53 -19.79 18.37
CA THR A 373 11.22 -18.56 17.99
C THR A 373 10.25 -17.60 17.27
N SER A 374 9.52 -18.10 16.26
CA SER A 374 8.48 -17.33 15.56
C SER A 374 7.44 -16.74 16.51
N ARG A 375 6.85 -17.55 17.40
CA ARG A 375 5.87 -17.06 18.39
C ARG A 375 6.43 -15.99 19.32
N ARG A 376 7.72 -16.08 19.69
CA ARG A 376 8.40 -15.09 20.55
C ARG A 376 8.69 -13.79 19.81
N ILE A 377 9.11 -13.85 18.54
CA ILE A 377 9.27 -12.65 17.69
C ILE A 377 7.93 -11.95 17.55
N VAL A 378 6.87 -12.71 17.23
CA VAL A 378 5.52 -12.16 17.11
C VAL A 378 5.03 -11.58 18.45
N ALA A 379 5.39 -12.18 19.59
CA ALA A 379 5.02 -11.64 20.90
C ALA A 379 5.78 -10.37 21.30
N ASP A 380 7.01 -10.20 20.81
CA ASP A 380 7.84 -9.03 21.09
C ASP A 380 7.43 -7.82 20.26
N ALA A 381 7.04 -8.05 19.00
CA ALA A 381 6.72 -6.98 18.06
C ALA A 381 5.23 -6.63 17.96
N PHE A 382 4.33 -7.63 18.02
CA PHE A 382 2.91 -7.45 17.71
C PHE A 382 2.03 -7.46 18.97
N GLY A 383 1.07 -6.54 19.01
CA GLY A 383 0.05 -6.39 20.07
C GLY A 383 -1.17 -7.30 19.84
N SER A 384 -2.36 -6.69 19.82
CA SER A 384 -3.64 -7.32 19.51
C SER A 384 -4.40 -6.58 18.41
N ASP A 385 -5.51 -7.17 17.98
CA ASP A 385 -6.53 -6.58 17.10
C ASP A 385 -6.08 -6.40 15.64
N TYR A 386 -5.59 -7.50 15.06
CA TYR A 386 -5.17 -7.57 13.66
C TYR A 386 -6.28 -8.09 12.74
N SER A 387 -6.32 -7.64 11.49
CA SER A 387 -7.27 -8.19 10.50
C SER A 387 -6.90 -9.62 10.09
N THR A 388 -5.62 -9.88 9.85
CA THR A 388 -5.14 -11.20 9.44
C THR A 388 -3.92 -11.64 10.23
N VAL A 389 -3.85 -12.94 10.54
CA VAL A 389 -2.60 -13.63 10.88
C VAL A 389 -2.24 -14.59 9.75
N PHE A 390 -1.04 -14.46 9.21
CA PHE A 390 -0.52 -15.37 8.18
C PHE A 390 0.13 -16.57 8.85
N LEU A 391 -0.21 -17.78 8.41
CA LEU A 391 0.37 -19.03 8.86
C LEU A 391 1.20 -19.63 7.73
N ALA A 392 2.50 -19.79 7.95
CA ALA A 392 3.39 -20.47 7.01
C ALA A 392 4.00 -21.72 7.65
N THR A 393 4.36 -22.71 6.84
CA THR A 393 5.17 -23.83 7.36
C THR A 393 6.57 -23.34 7.74
N GLY A 394 7.11 -23.87 8.84
CA GLY A 394 8.52 -23.67 9.15
C GLY A 394 9.46 -24.63 8.43
N THR A 395 8.97 -25.60 7.66
CA THR A 395 9.81 -26.66 7.04
C THR A 395 10.34 -26.30 5.65
N ASP A 396 9.74 -25.33 4.97
CA ASP A 396 10.21 -24.73 3.71
C ASP A 396 10.01 -23.20 3.79
N PHE A 397 10.62 -22.44 2.88
CA PHE A 397 10.65 -20.97 2.93
C PHE A 397 9.85 -20.21 1.86
N PRO A 398 9.60 -20.71 0.63
CA PRO A 398 9.12 -19.88 -0.47
C PRO A 398 7.79 -19.15 -0.21
N ASP A 399 6.85 -19.83 0.43
CA ASP A 399 5.53 -19.29 0.74
C ASP A 399 5.64 -18.15 1.76
N ALA A 400 6.46 -18.33 2.80
CA ALA A 400 6.71 -17.30 3.81
C ALA A 400 7.48 -16.10 3.25
N LEU A 401 8.45 -16.32 2.37
CA LEU A 401 9.22 -15.23 1.74
C LEU A 401 8.35 -14.37 0.83
N SER A 402 7.43 -15.00 0.08
CA SER A 402 6.49 -14.27 -0.78
C SER A 402 5.50 -13.44 0.04
N ALA A 403 5.12 -13.93 1.22
CA ALA A 403 4.22 -13.21 2.12
C ALA A 403 4.91 -12.14 2.97
N ALA A 404 6.24 -12.16 3.14
CA ALA A 404 6.93 -11.23 4.03
C ALA A 404 6.72 -9.75 3.65
N PRO A 405 6.85 -9.33 2.37
CA PRO A 405 6.51 -7.96 1.98
C PRO A 405 5.03 -7.65 2.17
N ILE A 406 4.14 -8.58 1.84
CA ILE A 406 2.69 -8.42 1.99
C ILE A 406 2.33 -8.14 3.45
N ALA A 407 2.78 -9.00 4.35
CA ALA A 407 2.58 -8.89 5.78
C ALA A 407 3.25 -7.63 6.34
N GLY A 408 4.42 -7.25 5.81
CA GLY A 408 5.09 -6.01 6.16
C GLY A 408 4.30 -4.75 5.79
N ARG A 409 3.76 -4.68 4.55
CA ARG A 409 2.90 -3.55 4.08
C ARG A 409 1.63 -3.44 4.89
N ARG A 410 1.06 -4.59 5.26
CA ARG A 410 -0.18 -4.68 6.04
C ARG A 410 0.05 -4.57 7.54
N LEU A 411 1.30 -4.52 7.99
CA LEU A 411 1.70 -4.50 9.40
C LEU A 411 1.10 -5.68 10.19
N GLU A 412 1.00 -6.84 9.53
CA GLU A 412 0.35 -8.05 10.03
C GLU A 412 1.37 -9.15 10.38
N PRO A 413 1.06 -10.00 11.37
CA PRO A 413 1.98 -11.03 11.83
C PRO A 413 2.06 -12.23 10.88
N VAL A 414 3.28 -12.72 10.64
CA VAL A 414 3.54 -14.05 10.06
C VAL A 414 3.98 -15.01 11.16
N LEU A 415 3.22 -16.08 11.35
CA LEU A 415 3.46 -17.11 12.35
C LEU A 415 3.83 -18.44 11.70
N LEU A 416 4.96 -19.03 12.13
CA LEU A 416 5.39 -20.32 11.65
C LEU A 416 4.70 -21.44 12.42
N VAL A 417 4.18 -22.41 11.68
CA VAL A 417 3.56 -23.62 12.22
C VAL A 417 4.27 -24.88 11.74
N ASP A 418 4.20 -25.91 12.57
CA ASP A 418 4.64 -27.25 12.20
C ASP A 418 3.59 -27.88 11.28
N GLY A 419 3.67 -27.53 10.00
CA GLY A 419 2.62 -27.79 9.01
C GLY A 419 2.32 -29.27 8.77
N ALA A 420 3.25 -30.17 9.12
CA ALA A 420 3.08 -31.61 9.02
C ALA A 420 2.19 -32.21 10.13
N ARG A 421 1.88 -31.45 11.20
CA ARG A 421 1.02 -31.94 12.28
C ARG A 421 -0.40 -32.14 11.81
N SER A 422 -1.10 -33.11 12.41
CA SER A 422 -2.53 -33.35 12.17
C SER A 422 -3.45 -32.36 12.89
N ASP A 423 -2.92 -31.50 13.77
CA ASP A 423 -3.68 -30.50 14.53
C ASP A 423 -2.75 -29.32 14.90
N LEU A 424 -3.34 -28.15 15.05
CA LEU A 424 -2.70 -26.92 15.50
C LEU A 424 -2.25 -27.08 16.96
N ASP A 425 -1.00 -26.80 17.32
CA ASP A 425 -0.58 -26.97 18.71
C ASP A 425 -1.15 -25.88 19.63
N ASN A 426 -1.22 -26.15 20.94
CA ASN A 426 -1.80 -25.22 21.92
C ASN A 426 -1.02 -23.90 22.04
N ALA A 427 0.31 -23.91 21.86
CA ALA A 427 1.10 -22.70 21.92
C ALA A 427 0.83 -21.79 20.71
N THR A 428 0.58 -22.38 19.54
CA THR A 428 0.14 -21.65 18.35
C THR A 428 -1.28 -21.10 18.54
N ARG A 429 -2.22 -21.89 19.08
CA ARG A 429 -3.56 -21.40 19.44
C ARG A 429 -3.51 -20.20 20.40
N ASN A 430 -2.63 -20.24 21.40
CA ASN A 430 -2.44 -19.13 22.34
C ASN A 430 -1.85 -17.89 21.67
N ALA A 431 -0.91 -18.06 20.73
CA ALA A 431 -0.35 -16.95 19.98
C ALA A 431 -1.43 -16.27 19.12
N ILE A 432 -2.25 -17.04 18.40
CA ILE A 432 -3.37 -16.51 17.60
C ILE A 432 -4.39 -15.80 18.50
N ARG A 433 -4.73 -16.39 19.66
CA ARG A 433 -5.65 -15.75 20.62
C ARG A 433 -5.15 -14.39 21.11
N ARG A 434 -3.84 -14.25 21.37
CA ARG A 434 -3.25 -12.98 21.81
C ARG A 434 -3.36 -11.90 20.74
N LEU A 435 -3.18 -12.29 19.47
CA LEU A 435 -3.28 -11.38 18.34
C LEU A 435 -4.71 -10.91 18.08
N SER A 436 -5.73 -11.60 18.62
CA SER A 436 -7.14 -11.30 18.35
C SER A 436 -7.42 -11.10 16.86
N ALA A 437 -6.84 -11.96 16.01
CA ALA A 437 -6.93 -11.78 14.57
C ALA A 437 -8.34 -12.09 14.05
N GLN A 438 -8.87 -11.28 13.12
CA GLN A 438 -10.18 -11.54 12.52
C GLN A 438 -10.15 -12.76 11.59
N SER A 439 -9.06 -12.96 10.86
CA SER A 439 -8.91 -14.05 9.88
C SER A 439 -7.56 -14.77 10.01
N GLY A 440 -7.53 -16.04 9.63
CA GLY A 440 -6.31 -16.82 9.48
C GLY A 440 -6.05 -17.19 8.03
N GLU A 441 -4.89 -16.79 7.49
CA GLU A 441 -4.49 -17.06 6.11
C GLU A 441 -3.39 -18.15 6.07
N LEU A 442 -3.70 -19.31 5.50
CA LEU A 442 -2.75 -20.42 5.37
C LEU A 442 -1.97 -20.30 4.06
N LEU A 443 -0.65 -20.23 4.17
CA LEU A 443 0.26 -20.09 3.04
C LEU A 443 0.77 -21.47 2.61
N GLY A 444 0.43 -21.86 1.39
CA GLY A 444 0.83 -23.12 0.77
C GLY A 444 -0.23 -24.22 0.81
N GLY A 445 -0.01 -25.25 -0.01
CA GLY A 445 -0.93 -26.38 -0.14
C GLY A 445 -0.96 -27.30 1.10
N THR A 446 -1.79 -28.34 1.04
CA THR A 446 -1.88 -29.35 2.11
C THR A 446 -0.57 -30.10 2.40
N PRO A 447 0.40 -30.25 1.47
CA PRO A 447 1.73 -30.76 1.81
C PRO A 447 2.55 -29.82 2.69
N SER A 448 2.34 -28.49 2.58
CA SER A 448 3.01 -27.49 3.41
C SER A 448 2.34 -27.36 4.77
N ILE A 449 1.01 -27.20 4.79
CA ILE A 449 0.20 -27.08 6.01
C ILE A 449 -0.99 -28.03 5.90
N SER A 450 -1.05 -29.04 6.76
CA SER A 450 -2.05 -30.10 6.68
C SER A 450 -3.50 -29.59 6.73
N ALA A 451 -4.42 -30.38 6.15
CA ALA A 451 -5.85 -30.13 6.29
C ALA A 451 -6.34 -30.23 7.75
N GLY A 452 -5.60 -30.94 8.60
CA GLY A 452 -5.91 -31.05 10.03
C GLY A 452 -5.70 -29.73 10.77
N ILE A 453 -4.63 -29.01 10.47
CA ILE A 453 -4.38 -27.66 11.00
C ILE A 453 -5.48 -26.68 10.56
N GLU A 454 -5.85 -26.69 9.27
CA GLU A 454 -6.91 -25.84 8.74
C GLU A 454 -8.26 -26.12 9.42
N SER A 455 -8.63 -27.40 9.55
CA SER A 455 -9.86 -27.83 10.21
C SER A 455 -9.87 -27.43 11.69
N ALA A 456 -8.74 -27.58 12.37
CA ALA A 456 -8.59 -27.18 13.75
C ALA A 456 -8.70 -25.67 13.96
N LEU A 457 -8.14 -24.86 13.06
CA LEU A 457 -8.27 -23.41 13.14
C LEU A 457 -9.73 -22.97 12.93
N ARG A 458 -10.41 -23.52 11.91
CA ARG A 458 -11.85 -23.26 11.68
C ARG A 458 -12.73 -23.64 12.87
N ALA A 459 -12.45 -24.77 13.52
CA ALA A 459 -13.23 -25.23 14.66
C ALA A 459 -12.92 -24.48 15.97
N SER A 460 -11.81 -23.75 16.05
CA SER A 460 -11.31 -23.17 17.30
C SER A 460 -11.98 -21.88 17.74
N THR A 461 -12.79 -21.25 16.88
CA THR A 461 -13.38 -19.91 17.05
C THR A 461 -12.35 -18.83 17.42
N LEU A 462 -11.06 -19.05 17.12
CA LEU A 462 -9.98 -18.09 17.37
C LEU A 462 -9.95 -16.97 16.32
N VAL A 463 -10.53 -17.23 15.15
CA VAL A 463 -10.68 -16.32 14.00
C VAL A 463 -12.07 -16.54 13.42
N GLU A 464 -12.60 -15.53 12.73
CA GLU A 464 -13.93 -15.55 12.09
C GLU A 464 -13.90 -16.30 10.76
N SER A 465 -12.80 -16.18 10.00
CA SER A 465 -12.62 -16.86 8.72
C SER A 465 -11.23 -17.50 8.58
N VAL A 466 -11.16 -18.55 7.76
CA VAL A 466 -9.91 -19.25 7.45
C VAL A 466 -9.80 -19.46 5.95
N HIS A 467 -8.77 -18.87 5.37
CA HIS A 467 -8.44 -18.90 3.94
C HIS A 467 -7.13 -19.66 3.72
N ARG A 468 -6.94 -20.17 2.51
CA ARG A 468 -5.70 -20.82 2.09
C ARG A 468 -5.34 -20.35 0.70
N VAL A 469 -4.11 -19.87 0.53
CA VAL A 469 -3.53 -19.56 -0.76
C VAL A 469 -2.49 -20.61 -1.11
N ALA A 470 -2.72 -21.34 -2.19
CA ALA A 470 -1.81 -22.39 -2.66
C ALA A 470 -1.87 -22.48 -4.20
N GLY A 471 -0.71 -22.37 -4.83
CA GLY A 471 -0.53 -22.64 -6.25
C GLY A 471 -0.08 -24.07 -6.52
N THR A 472 0.10 -24.39 -7.80
CA THR A 472 0.66 -25.68 -8.23
C THR A 472 2.12 -25.87 -7.83
N ASP A 473 2.84 -24.75 -7.66
CA ASP A 473 4.21 -24.69 -7.14
C ASP A 473 4.47 -23.40 -6.34
N ARG A 474 5.72 -23.17 -5.94
CA ARG A 474 6.16 -22.00 -5.16
C ARG A 474 6.03 -20.67 -5.92
N HIS A 475 6.20 -20.69 -7.24
CA HIS A 475 6.07 -19.50 -8.07
C HIS A 475 4.60 -19.15 -8.24
N ASP A 476 3.75 -20.15 -8.45
CA ASP A 476 2.31 -19.96 -8.56
C ASP A 476 1.70 -19.50 -7.23
N THR A 477 2.17 -20.06 -6.09
CA THR A 477 1.76 -19.57 -4.75
C THR A 477 2.18 -18.11 -4.54
N SER A 478 3.43 -17.75 -4.88
CA SER A 478 3.93 -16.37 -4.85
C SER A 478 3.06 -15.43 -5.71
N ARG A 479 2.74 -15.85 -6.94
CA ARG A 479 1.89 -15.09 -7.86
C ARG A 479 0.47 -14.90 -7.32
N LEU A 480 -0.15 -15.95 -6.79
CA LEU A 480 -1.50 -15.90 -6.21
C LEU A 480 -1.55 -15.00 -4.98
N LEU A 481 -0.52 -15.01 -4.13
CA LEU A 481 -0.43 -14.12 -2.98
C LEU A 481 -0.35 -12.65 -3.40
N ASN A 482 0.51 -12.32 -4.36
CA ASN A 482 0.61 -10.94 -4.87
C ASN A 482 -0.64 -10.51 -5.66
N ALA A 483 -1.45 -11.45 -6.17
CA ALA A 483 -2.74 -11.14 -6.78
C ALA A 483 -3.85 -10.93 -5.75
N LEU A 484 -3.82 -11.66 -4.63
CA LEU A 484 -4.79 -11.52 -3.53
C LEU A 484 -4.52 -10.25 -2.70
N TYR A 485 -3.25 -9.88 -2.57
CA TYR A 485 -2.79 -8.69 -1.86
C TYR A 485 -1.96 -7.82 -2.82
N PRO A 486 -2.60 -7.21 -3.84
CA PRO A 486 -1.89 -6.35 -4.78
C PRO A 486 -1.26 -5.17 -4.03
N PRO A 487 -0.17 -4.61 -4.56
CA PRO A 487 0.30 -3.32 -4.08
C PRO A 487 -0.75 -2.22 -4.37
N SER A 488 -0.52 -1.01 -3.86
CA SER A 488 -1.33 0.15 -4.26
C SER A 488 -1.23 0.34 -5.78
N GLU A 489 -2.29 0.80 -6.42
CA GLU A 489 -2.35 1.04 -7.88
C GLU A 489 -1.29 2.03 -8.38
N LEU A 490 -0.71 2.83 -7.50
CA LEU A 490 0.39 3.73 -7.83
C LEU A 490 1.77 3.06 -7.79
N ILE A 491 1.91 1.89 -7.17
CA ILE A 491 3.20 1.20 -7.09
C ILE A 491 3.48 0.49 -8.41
N ASP A 492 4.53 0.93 -9.08
CA ASP A 492 5.04 0.42 -10.36
C ASP A 492 6.30 -0.45 -10.19
N GLU A 493 6.61 -0.91 -8.97
CA GLU A 493 7.82 -1.67 -8.68
C GLU A 493 7.53 -3.10 -8.21
N ALA A 494 8.34 -4.05 -8.69
CA ALA A 494 8.42 -5.41 -8.16
C ALA A 494 9.84 -5.79 -7.72
N PHE A 495 9.93 -6.61 -6.68
CA PHE A 495 11.14 -7.33 -6.34
C PHE A 495 11.09 -8.75 -6.91
N VAL A 496 12.22 -9.24 -7.43
CA VAL A 496 12.35 -10.62 -7.90
C VAL A 496 13.50 -11.30 -7.18
N ALA A 497 13.19 -12.40 -6.51
CA ALA A 497 14.18 -13.20 -5.78
C ALA A 497 14.20 -14.65 -6.24
N SER A 498 15.25 -15.37 -5.85
CA SER A 498 15.36 -16.80 -6.16
C SER A 498 14.37 -17.63 -5.38
N ALA A 499 13.68 -18.54 -6.09
CA ALA A 499 12.82 -19.53 -5.48
C ALA A 499 13.60 -20.67 -4.79
N THR A 500 14.92 -20.76 -5.01
CA THR A 500 15.78 -21.85 -4.54
C THR A 500 16.85 -21.41 -3.54
N SER A 501 17.01 -20.10 -3.32
CA SER A 501 17.91 -19.49 -2.33
C SER A 501 17.18 -18.43 -1.51
N PHE A 502 17.22 -18.55 -0.17
CA PHE A 502 16.42 -17.71 0.73
C PHE A 502 17.05 -16.35 1.06
N ALA A 503 18.39 -16.25 1.03
CA ALA A 503 19.09 -15.19 1.77
C ALA A 503 18.77 -13.80 1.22
N ASP A 504 18.84 -13.63 -0.10
CA ASP A 504 18.60 -12.34 -0.74
C ASP A 504 17.12 -11.90 -0.60
N ALA A 505 16.18 -12.85 -0.67
CA ALA A 505 14.75 -12.62 -0.45
C ALA A 505 14.41 -12.25 1.00
N LEU A 506 15.05 -12.91 1.96
CA LEU A 506 14.76 -12.71 3.39
C LEU A 506 15.09 -11.28 3.84
N ALA A 507 16.25 -10.75 3.44
CA ALA A 507 16.63 -9.37 3.75
C ALA A 507 15.77 -8.33 3.00
N ALA A 508 15.17 -8.72 1.87
CA ALA A 508 14.33 -7.83 1.07
C ALA A 508 12.91 -7.65 1.59
N GLY A 509 12.43 -8.53 2.47
CA GLY A 509 11.07 -8.43 3.03
C GLY A 509 10.74 -7.02 3.54
N PRO A 510 11.51 -6.46 4.50
CA PRO A 510 11.27 -5.10 5.00
C PRO A 510 11.45 -4.00 3.94
N ALA A 511 12.44 -4.12 3.06
CA ALA A 511 12.69 -3.13 2.01
C ALA A 511 11.55 -3.07 0.97
N ALA A 512 11.07 -4.23 0.52
CA ALA A 512 9.93 -4.32 -0.38
C ALA A 512 8.63 -3.86 0.30
N ALA A 513 8.46 -4.15 1.59
CA ALA A 513 7.33 -3.66 2.37
C ALA A 513 7.31 -2.13 2.49
N GLU A 514 8.45 -1.51 2.80
CA GLU A 514 8.56 -0.05 2.91
C GLU A 514 8.27 0.64 1.56
N ARG A 515 8.72 0.05 0.45
CA ARG A 515 8.42 0.55 -0.90
C ARG A 515 7.02 0.23 -1.40
N GLY A 516 6.21 -0.49 -0.63
CA GLY A 516 4.88 -0.91 -1.06
C GLY A 516 4.88 -2.00 -2.14
N ALA A 517 6.04 -2.54 -2.52
CA ALA A 517 6.24 -3.41 -3.67
C ALA A 517 6.00 -4.90 -3.34
N PRO A 518 5.44 -5.69 -4.27
CA PRO A 518 5.41 -7.15 -4.19
C PRO A 518 6.80 -7.77 -4.37
N LEU A 519 6.94 -9.01 -3.90
CA LEU A 519 8.09 -9.87 -4.20
C LEU A 519 7.62 -11.13 -4.91
N TYR A 520 8.17 -11.37 -6.10
CA TYR A 520 7.95 -12.56 -6.88
C TYR A 520 9.16 -13.49 -6.84
N LEU A 521 8.88 -14.78 -6.91
CA LEU A 521 9.91 -15.81 -7.01
C LEU A 521 10.23 -16.14 -8.46
N SER A 522 11.51 -16.37 -8.74
CA SER A 522 12.05 -16.74 -10.05
C SER A 522 12.87 -18.02 -9.97
N GLU A 523 12.90 -18.76 -11.08
CA GLU A 523 13.91 -19.80 -11.29
C GLU A 523 15.30 -19.15 -11.50
N PRO A 524 16.41 -19.85 -11.23
CA PRO A 524 17.76 -19.30 -11.40
C PRO A 524 18.10 -18.82 -12.83
N THR A 525 17.44 -19.37 -13.85
CA THR A 525 17.79 -19.15 -15.26
C THR A 525 16.69 -18.50 -16.11
N CYS A 526 15.49 -18.32 -15.58
CA CYS A 526 14.36 -17.71 -16.27
C CYS A 526 13.29 -17.28 -15.25
N LEU A 527 12.45 -16.32 -15.64
CA LEU A 527 11.28 -15.90 -14.87
C LEU A 527 10.08 -16.72 -15.35
N PRO A 528 9.27 -17.36 -14.49
CA PRO A 528 8.09 -18.08 -14.94
C PRO A 528 7.17 -17.17 -15.76
N GLY A 529 6.69 -17.65 -16.92
CA GLY A 529 5.87 -16.83 -17.82
C GLY A 529 4.63 -16.23 -17.14
N ALA A 530 3.96 -17.01 -16.28
CA ALA A 530 2.82 -16.53 -15.51
C ALA A 530 3.18 -15.41 -14.51
N THR A 531 4.37 -15.44 -13.93
CA THR A 531 4.89 -14.37 -13.06
C THR A 531 5.13 -13.11 -13.87
N LYS A 532 5.78 -13.22 -15.04
CA LYS A 532 6.00 -12.09 -15.94
C LYS A 532 4.68 -11.45 -16.36
N THR A 533 3.69 -12.26 -16.75
CA THR A 533 2.35 -11.77 -17.09
C THR A 533 1.66 -11.11 -15.90
N ALA A 534 1.84 -11.62 -14.68
CA ALA A 534 1.23 -11.03 -13.49
C ALA A 534 1.83 -9.66 -13.14
N MET A 535 3.16 -9.51 -13.24
CA MET A 535 3.84 -8.23 -13.06
C MET A 535 3.38 -7.20 -14.10
N ARG A 536 3.33 -7.63 -15.37
CA ARG A 536 2.86 -6.81 -16.48
C ARG A 536 1.41 -6.36 -16.27
N ARG A 537 0.50 -7.23 -15.82
CA ARG A 537 -0.91 -6.88 -15.51
C ARG A 537 -1.09 -5.91 -14.34
N GLN A 538 -0.05 -5.70 -13.55
CA GLN A 538 -0.05 -4.80 -12.40
C GLN A 538 0.81 -3.56 -12.69
N ASP A 539 1.22 -3.36 -13.96
CA ASP A 539 2.05 -2.23 -14.41
C ASP A 539 3.33 -2.07 -13.56
N LEU A 540 3.95 -3.21 -13.21
CA LEU A 540 5.16 -3.26 -12.40
C LEU A 540 6.41 -3.17 -13.27
N ASP A 541 6.67 -1.95 -13.74
CA ASP A 541 7.67 -1.64 -14.76
C ASP A 541 9.09 -1.59 -14.19
N TYR A 542 9.23 -1.25 -12.91
CA TYR A 542 10.53 -1.25 -12.22
C TYR A 542 10.77 -2.58 -11.53
N VAL A 543 11.76 -3.32 -11.99
CA VAL A 543 12.05 -4.65 -11.46
C VAL A 543 13.40 -4.68 -10.76
N THR A 544 13.39 -4.84 -9.45
CA THR A 544 14.60 -5.04 -8.65
C THR A 544 14.92 -6.53 -8.52
N ILE A 545 15.96 -6.99 -9.19
CA ILE A 545 16.50 -8.35 -9.07
C ILE A 545 17.40 -8.45 -7.83
N LEU A 546 17.05 -9.37 -6.93
CA LEU A 546 17.77 -9.61 -5.68
C LEU A 546 18.78 -10.74 -5.83
N GLY A 547 20.06 -10.41 -5.64
CA GLY A 547 21.15 -11.38 -5.65
C GLY A 547 21.99 -11.38 -6.94
N GLY A 548 23.19 -11.94 -6.83
CA GLY A 548 24.17 -11.97 -7.92
C GLY A 548 23.79 -12.92 -9.06
N THR A 549 24.57 -12.87 -10.16
CA THR A 549 24.38 -13.75 -11.32
C THR A 549 24.52 -15.26 -11.04
N PRO A 550 25.25 -15.73 -10.01
CA PRO A 550 25.22 -17.14 -9.61
C PRO A 550 23.88 -17.59 -9.04
N THR A 551 23.12 -16.69 -8.40
CA THR A 551 21.79 -16.97 -7.83
C THR A 551 20.68 -16.79 -8.86
N LEU A 552 20.72 -15.67 -9.59
CA LEU A 552 19.78 -15.32 -10.65
C LEU A 552 20.56 -14.86 -11.88
N SER A 553 20.62 -15.68 -12.92
CA SER A 553 21.44 -15.45 -14.12
C SER A 553 21.12 -14.13 -14.84
N ALA A 554 22.00 -13.74 -15.77
CA ALA A 554 21.76 -12.60 -16.64
C ALA A 554 20.48 -12.72 -17.49
N ALA A 555 19.95 -13.93 -17.70
CA ALA A 555 18.68 -14.12 -18.39
C ALA A 555 17.48 -13.65 -17.55
N VAL A 556 17.52 -13.85 -16.22
CA VAL A 556 16.51 -13.31 -15.30
C VAL A 556 16.60 -11.79 -15.27
N GLY A 557 17.81 -11.21 -15.31
CA GLY A 557 18.00 -9.76 -15.44
C GLY A 557 17.53 -9.15 -16.78
N ARG A 558 17.07 -9.96 -17.73
CA ARG A 558 16.38 -9.51 -18.95
C ARG A 558 14.91 -9.95 -18.98
N LEU A 559 14.37 -10.36 -17.82
CA LEU A 559 13.03 -10.92 -17.65
C LEU A 559 12.71 -11.99 -18.71
N ARG A 560 13.69 -12.85 -19.03
CA ARG A 560 13.49 -13.94 -19.99
C ARG A 560 12.53 -14.95 -19.38
N ALA A 561 11.41 -15.16 -20.05
CA ALA A 561 10.45 -16.18 -19.64
C ALA A 561 11.07 -17.59 -19.65
N CYS A 562 10.63 -18.42 -18.71
CA CYS A 562 10.66 -19.87 -18.86
C CYS A 562 9.62 -20.23 -19.95
#